data_AF-A0A7X6L1R3-F1
#
_entry.id   AF-A0A7X6L1R3-F1
#
_cell.length_a   1.000
_cell.length_b   1.000
_cell.length_c   1.000
_cell.angle_alpha   90.00
_cell.angle_beta   90.00
_cell.angle_gamma   90.00
#
_symmetry.space_group_name_H-M   'P 1'
#
loop_
_entity.id
_entity.type
_entity.pdbx_description
1 polymer ?
#
loop_
_entity_poly.entity_id
_entity_poly.type
_entity_poly.pdbx_seq_one_letter_code
_entity_poly.pdbx_strand_id
1 'polypeptide(L)'
;MSPVDNVRLPTEVTDQWWIHVRAEGRPQLGEATSGKWLVFVPIRYLNQYWQIVKEAVQDGKLGPGAKVATARPNPHQTDPTRRPIVVYTTDWRDVDDVRRVLRGLRSLGITWRLTYKTDEATTTGIYGRHAGTYVSPSGSSDIIDRITTRSKPLSR
;
A
#
# COMPACT_ATOMS: atom_id res chain seq x y z
N MET A 1 0.11 33.58 9.38
CA MET A 1 0.45 32.29 10.03
C MET A 1 -0.59 31.29 9.58
N SER A 2 -0.23 30.37 8.68
CA SER A 2 -1.07 29.20 8.41
C SER A 2 -1.24 28.40 9.69
N PRO A 3 -2.38 27.71 9.92
CA PRO A 3 -2.50 26.82 11.06
C PRO A 3 -1.32 25.84 11.00
N VAL A 4 -0.63 25.66 12.13
CA VAL A 4 0.31 24.56 12.25
C VAL A 4 -0.58 23.31 12.15
N ASP A 5 -0.70 22.75 10.95
CA ASP A 5 -1.36 21.47 10.75
C ASP A 5 -0.79 20.53 11.79
N ASN A 6 -1.62 20.06 12.70
CA ASN A 6 -1.18 19.22 13.81
C ASN A 6 -0.72 17.90 13.19
N VAL A 7 0.57 17.82 12.82
CA VAL A 7 1.12 16.71 12.03
C VAL A 7 1.04 15.46 12.88
N ARG A 8 0.04 14.62 12.62
CA ARG A 8 -0.12 13.34 13.32
C ARG A 8 0.94 12.37 12.82
N LEU A 9 2.00 12.19 13.61
CA LEU A 9 3.07 11.25 13.32
C LEU A 9 2.59 9.81 13.59
N PRO A 10 2.66 8.88 12.61
CA PRO A 10 2.21 7.51 12.79
C PRO A 10 2.80 6.81 14.01
N THR A 11 4.06 7.09 14.36
CA THR A 11 4.74 6.52 15.53
C THR A 11 4.25 7.04 16.88
N GLU A 12 3.48 8.12 16.91
CA GLU A 12 2.98 8.76 18.13
C GLU A 12 1.47 8.57 18.32
N VAL A 13 0.76 8.22 17.24
CA VAL A 13 -0.68 7.96 17.28
C VAL A 13 -0.95 6.59 17.92
N THR A 14 -1.60 6.60 19.08
CA THR A 14 -1.93 5.39 19.87
C THR A 14 -3.44 5.19 20.07
N ASP A 15 -4.26 6.18 19.74
CA ASP A 15 -5.72 6.19 19.86
C ASP A 15 -6.44 5.63 18.62
N GLN A 16 -5.81 5.68 17.45
CA GLN A 16 -6.36 5.18 16.18
C GLN A 16 -5.41 4.17 15.54
N TRP A 17 -5.93 3.16 14.83
CA TRP A 17 -5.09 2.17 14.12
C TRP A 17 -4.55 2.66 12.79
N TRP A 18 -5.22 3.63 12.15
CA TRP A 18 -4.91 4.08 10.80
C TRP A 18 -4.97 5.61 10.71
N ILE A 19 -4.01 6.19 10.00
CA ILE A 19 -4.08 7.55 9.49
C ILE A 19 -4.31 7.46 7.99
N HIS A 20 -5.16 8.33 7.45
CA HIS A 20 -5.61 8.30 6.06
C HIS A 20 -5.22 9.59 5.32
N VAL A 21 -4.98 9.45 4.02
CA VAL A 21 -4.88 10.56 3.07
C VAL A 21 -5.65 10.20 1.80
N ARG A 22 -6.29 11.20 1.19
CA ARG A 22 -6.96 11.06 -0.10
C ARG A 22 -6.44 12.14 -1.04
N ALA A 23 -6.37 11.81 -2.32
CA ALA A 23 -6.14 12.80 -3.37
C ALA A 23 -7.42 13.62 -3.58
N GLU A 24 -7.29 14.93 -3.73
CA GLU A 24 -8.43 15.80 -4.00
C GLU A 24 -9.01 15.53 -5.40
N GLY A 25 -10.33 15.72 -5.56
CA GLY A 25 -11.02 15.56 -6.84
C GLY A 25 -11.09 14.13 -7.39
N ARG A 26 -10.61 13.12 -6.67
CA ARG A 26 -10.72 11.70 -7.08
C ARG A 26 -12.03 11.08 -6.58
N PRO A 27 -12.68 10.22 -7.39
CA PRO A 27 -13.91 9.54 -6.99
C PRO A 27 -13.68 8.61 -5.79
N GLN A 28 -14.77 8.24 -5.12
CA GLN A 28 -14.72 7.23 -4.07
C GLN A 28 -14.26 5.89 -4.63
N LEU A 29 -13.42 5.19 -3.87
CA LEU A 29 -12.95 3.86 -4.24
C LEU A 29 -14.12 2.88 -4.21
N GLY A 30 -14.33 2.16 -5.29
CA GLY A 30 -15.26 1.02 -5.31
C GLY A 30 -14.66 -0.17 -4.55
N GLU A 31 -15.38 -0.70 -3.57
CA GLU A 31 -14.90 -1.83 -2.75
C GLU A 31 -14.66 -3.09 -3.58
N ALA A 32 -15.45 -3.31 -4.65
CA ALA A 32 -15.33 -4.48 -5.52
C ALA A 32 -14.24 -4.36 -6.59
N THR A 33 -13.81 -3.14 -6.93
CA THR A 33 -12.89 -2.90 -8.06
C THR A 33 -11.53 -2.38 -7.64
N SER A 34 -11.40 -1.82 -6.44
CA SER A 34 -10.13 -1.29 -5.97
C SER A 34 -9.13 -2.40 -5.62
N GLY A 35 -7.86 -2.02 -5.61
CA GLY A 35 -6.80 -2.82 -5.03
C GLY A 35 -5.78 -1.94 -4.32
N LYS A 36 -4.76 -2.58 -3.75
CA LYS A 36 -3.77 -1.88 -2.93
C LYS A 36 -2.39 -2.51 -2.97
N TRP A 37 -1.38 -1.66 -3.04
CA TRP A 37 0.00 -1.97 -2.73
C TRP A 37 0.22 -1.90 -1.22
N LEU A 38 0.83 -2.94 -0.64
CA LEU A 38 1.32 -2.96 0.74
C LEU A 38 2.83 -2.73 0.77
N VAL A 39 3.25 -1.69 1.49
CA VAL A 39 4.64 -1.33 1.74
C VAL A 39 4.92 -1.50 3.23
N PHE A 40 5.71 -2.51 3.61
CA PHE A 40 6.08 -2.73 5.02
C PHE A 40 7.34 -1.95 5.37
N VAL A 41 7.16 -0.77 5.97
CA VAL A 41 8.22 0.18 6.29
C VAL A 41 8.77 -0.11 7.69
N PRO A 42 10.10 -0.14 7.90
CA PRO A 42 10.69 -0.17 9.24
C PRO A 42 10.23 1.02 10.08
N ILE A 43 9.87 0.79 11.36
CA ILE A 43 9.30 1.85 12.23
C ILE A 43 10.17 3.11 12.24
N ARG A 44 11.50 2.97 12.27
CA ARG A 44 12.45 4.09 12.28
C ARG A 44 12.34 5.04 11.08
N TYR A 45 11.76 4.59 9.97
CA TYR A 45 11.53 5.41 8.78
C TYR A 45 10.05 5.67 8.50
N LEU A 46 9.14 5.23 9.38
CA LEU A 46 7.70 5.23 9.11
C LEU A 46 7.16 6.65 8.91
N ASN A 47 7.52 7.59 9.78
CA ASN A 47 7.06 8.98 9.68
C ASN A 47 7.55 9.63 8.37
N GLN A 48 8.82 9.42 8.02
CA GLN A 48 9.42 9.96 6.80
C GLN A 48 8.72 9.43 5.55
N TYR A 49 8.62 8.10 5.39
CA TYR A 49 7.98 7.51 4.21
C TYR A 49 6.47 7.79 4.18
N TRP A 50 5.83 7.91 5.33
CA TRP A 50 4.43 8.34 5.38
C TRP A 50 4.25 9.73 4.80
N GLN A 51 5.07 10.70 5.21
CA GLN A 51 5.00 12.05 4.68
C GLN A 51 5.23 12.07 3.15
N ILE A 52 6.25 11.36 2.67
CA ILE A 52 6.57 11.26 1.23
C ILE A 52 5.39 10.65 0.45
N VAL A 53 4.80 9.57 0.95
CA VAL A 53 3.64 8.93 0.30
C VAL A 53 2.41 9.82 0.35
N LYS A 54 2.18 10.50 1.48
CA LYS A 54 1.06 11.42 1.68
C LYS A 54 1.09 12.54 0.64
N GLU A 55 2.22 13.22 0.50
CA GLU A 55 2.43 14.27 -0.50
C GLU A 55 2.24 13.73 -1.92
N ALA A 56 2.83 12.58 -2.25
CA ALA A 56 2.71 11.98 -3.58
C ALA A 56 1.28 11.54 -3.93
N VAL A 57 0.45 11.18 -2.93
CA VAL A 57 -0.99 10.96 -3.14
C VAL A 57 -1.70 12.28 -3.41
N GLN A 58 -1.44 13.32 -2.60
CA GLN A 58 -2.08 14.63 -2.77
C GLN A 58 -1.73 15.27 -4.12
N ASP A 59 -0.50 15.08 -4.60
CA ASP A 59 -0.03 15.51 -5.92
C ASP A 59 -0.58 14.66 -7.09
N GLY A 60 -1.36 13.61 -6.81
CA GLY A 60 -1.89 12.71 -7.83
C GLY A 60 -0.85 11.82 -8.52
N LYS A 61 0.39 11.76 -7.99
CA LYS A 61 1.49 10.93 -8.51
C LYS A 61 1.26 9.43 -8.24
N LEU A 62 0.59 9.11 -7.14
CA LEU A 62 0.19 7.75 -6.78
C LEU A 62 -1.27 7.48 -7.17
N GLY A 63 -1.97 6.67 -6.39
CA GLY A 63 -3.40 6.42 -6.56
C GLY A 63 -4.28 7.36 -5.70
N PRO A 64 -5.59 7.10 -5.61
CA PRO A 64 -6.57 8.04 -5.06
C PRO A 64 -6.51 8.20 -3.53
N GLY A 65 -5.74 7.37 -2.85
CA GLY A 65 -5.61 7.42 -1.40
C GLY A 65 -4.54 6.49 -0.86
N ALA A 66 -4.15 6.74 0.38
CA ALA A 66 -3.31 5.86 1.16
C ALA A 66 -3.71 5.86 2.64
N LYS A 67 -3.24 4.84 3.36
CA LYS A 67 -3.32 4.80 4.82
C LYS A 67 -2.08 4.17 5.42
N VAL A 68 -1.75 4.55 6.65
CA VAL A 68 -0.60 4.03 7.38
C VAL A 68 -1.03 3.50 8.74
N ALA A 69 -0.50 2.35 9.12
CA ALA A 69 -0.70 1.79 10.46
C ALA A 69 0.10 2.59 11.49
N THR A 70 -0.49 2.78 12.66
CA THR A 70 0.04 3.64 13.71
C THR A 70 0.81 2.85 14.78
N ALA A 71 1.21 3.53 15.86
CA ALA A 71 1.78 2.90 17.04
C ALA A 71 0.75 2.16 17.92
N ARG A 72 -0.55 2.35 17.68
CA ARG A 72 -1.60 1.62 18.40
C ARG A 72 -1.40 0.10 18.21
N PRO A 73 -1.33 -0.70 19.30
CA PRO A 73 -1.18 -2.14 19.20
C PRO A 73 -2.27 -2.78 18.33
N ASN A 74 -1.85 -3.67 17.44
CA ASN A 74 -2.73 -4.47 16.60
C ASN A 74 -2.50 -5.96 16.89
N PRO A 75 -3.51 -6.70 17.40
CA PRO A 75 -3.36 -8.12 17.74
C PRO A 75 -3.05 -9.01 16.54
N HIS A 76 -3.29 -8.55 15.31
CA HIS A 76 -3.00 -9.27 14.07
C HIS A 76 -1.65 -8.88 13.44
N GLN A 77 -0.85 -8.07 14.14
CA GLN A 77 0.46 -7.67 13.66
C GLN A 77 1.45 -8.84 13.74
N THR A 78 1.99 -9.24 12.59
CA THR A 78 2.93 -10.39 12.51
C THR A 78 4.39 -9.99 12.66
N ASP A 79 4.74 -8.72 12.43
CA ASP A 79 6.11 -8.19 12.54
C ASP A 79 6.08 -6.92 13.39
N PRO A 80 6.68 -6.92 14.59
CA PRO A 80 6.70 -5.75 15.47
C PRO A 80 7.59 -4.64 14.97
N THR A 81 8.56 -4.91 14.09
CA THR A 81 9.58 -3.95 13.64
C THR A 81 9.17 -3.10 12.45
N ARG A 82 8.03 -3.43 11.83
CA ARG A 82 7.51 -2.78 10.62
C ARG A 82 6.05 -2.38 10.75
N ARG A 83 5.63 -1.40 9.95
CA ARG A 83 4.23 -1.00 9.78
C ARG A 83 3.89 -0.90 8.30
N PRO A 84 2.68 -1.32 7.88
CA PRO A 84 2.24 -1.15 6.52
C PRO A 84 1.84 0.31 6.24
N ILE A 85 2.35 0.85 5.13
CA ILE A 85 1.70 1.88 4.34
C ILE A 85 0.95 1.16 3.21
N VAL A 86 -0.33 1.49 3.04
CA VAL A 86 -1.23 0.92 2.05
C VAL A 86 -1.55 2.01 1.04
N VAL A 87 -1.27 1.78 -0.24
CA VAL A 87 -1.53 2.73 -1.33
C VAL A 87 -2.51 2.10 -2.30
N TYR A 88 -3.63 2.77 -2.52
CA TYR A 88 -4.73 2.23 -3.31
C TYR A 88 -4.58 2.52 -4.80
N THR A 89 -5.23 1.71 -5.63
CA THR A 89 -5.52 1.94 -7.05
C THR A 89 -7.04 1.90 -7.24
N THR A 90 -7.55 2.56 -8.27
CA THR A 90 -9.00 2.66 -8.50
C THR A 90 -9.59 1.35 -9.02
N ASP A 91 -8.87 0.70 -9.92
CA ASP A 91 -9.29 -0.55 -10.57
C ASP A 91 -8.12 -1.53 -10.62
N TRP A 92 -8.25 -2.71 -10.02
CA TRP A 92 -7.20 -3.72 -10.05
C TRP A 92 -7.03 -4.39 -11.41
N ARG A 93 -8.03 -4.29 -12.28
CA ARG A 93 -8.02 -4.82 -13.65
C ARG A 93 -7.24 -3.93 -14.60
N ASP A 94 -7.10 -2.64 -14.26
CA ASP A 94 -6.20 -1.72 -14.95
C ASP A 94 -4.76 -1.97 -14.51
N VAL A 95 -4.14 -2.97 -15.14
CA VAL A 95 -2.76 -3.38 -14.82
C VAL A 95 -1.76 -2.26 -15.12
N ASP A 96 -2.07 -1.36 -16.04
CA ASP A 96 -1.20 -0.23 -16.37
C ASP A 96 -1.22 0.82 -15.26
N ASP A 97 -2.38 1.14 -14.67
CA ASP A 97 -2.45 1.96 -13.45
C ASP A 97 -1.74 1.28 -12.27
N VAL A 98 -1.92 -0.03 -12.09
CA VAL A 98 -1.20 -0.81 -11.05
C VAL A 98 0.32 -0.67 -11.19
N ARG A 99 0.85 -0.78 -12.42
CA ARG A 99 2.29 -0.59 -12.72
C ARG A 99 2.70 0.87 -12.57
N ARG A 100 1.86 1.82 -12.98
CA ARG A 100 2.11 3.27 -12.83
C ARG A 100 2.30 3.61 -11.35
N VAL A 101 1.41 3.15 -10.48
CA VAL A 101 1.52 3.37 -9.03
C VAL A 101 2.75 2.67 -8.45
N LEU A 102 3.09 1.45 -8.89
CA LEU A 102 4.33 0.78 -8.48
C LEU A 102 5.57 1.61 -8.84
N ARG A 103 5.66 2.09 -10.08
CA ARG A 103 6.78 2.94 -10.54
C ARG A 103 6.85 4.24 -9.76
N GLY A 104 5.69 4.84 -9.46
CA GLY A 104 5.60 6.00 -8.57
C GLY A 104 6.22 5.69 -7.21
N LEU A 105 5.84 4.58 -6.56
CA LEU A 105 6.45 4.16 -5.29
C LEU A 105 7.97 3.96 -5.41
N ARG A 106 8.46 3.40 -6.53
CA ARG A 106 9.91 3.26 -6.77
C ARG A 106 10.62 4.60 -6.90
N SER A 107 10.04 5.57 -7.62
CA SER A 107 10.62 6.91 -7.75
C SER A 107 10.74 7.66 -6.42
N LEU A 108 9.95 7.27 -5.42
CA LEU A 108 10.02 7.80 -4.04
C LEU A 108 11.07 7.09 -3.17
N GLY A 109 11.91 6.23 -3.75
CA GLY A 109 12.96 5.50 -3.03
C GLY A 109 12.47 4.30 -2.23
N ILE A 110 11.25 3.80 -2.49
CA ILE A 110 10.77 2.56 -1.88
C ILE A 110 11.39 1.38 -2.63
N THR A 111 12.43 0.78 -2.06
CA THR A 111 13.18 -0.33 -2.67
C THR A 111 12.81 -1.70 -2.11
N TRP A 112 12.02 -1.77 -1.04
CA TRP A 112 11.57 -3.05 -0.47
C TRP A 112 10.64 -3.81 -1.41
N ARG A 113 10.45 -5.10 -1.14
CA ARG A 113 9.42 -5.92 -1.77
C ARG A 113 8.02 -5.33 -1.51
N LEU A 114 7.21 -5.23 -2.55
CA LEU A 114 5.79 -4.82 -2.46
C LEU A 114 4.87 -5.99 -2.79
N THR A 115 3.73 -6.04 -2.13
CA THR A 115 2.66 -7.00 -2.45
C THR A 115 1.41 -6.22 -2.83
N TYR A 116 0.78 -6.60 -3.93
CA TYR A 116 -0.49 -6.06 -4.35
C TYR A 116 -1.61 -7.04 -4.03
N LYS A 117 -2.74 -6.54 -3.52
CA LYS A 117 -3.95 -7.32 -3.23
C LYS A 117 -5.18 -6.61 -3.78
N THR A 118 -6.15 -7.36 -4.27
CA THR A 118 -7.51 -6.82 -4.50
C THR A 118 -8.20 -6.62 -3.15
N ASP A 119 -9.15 -5.70 -3.10
CA ASP A 119 -9.99 -5.52 -1.90
C ASP A 119 -10.85 -6.78 -1.65
N GLU A 120 -11.36 -7.41 -2.71
CA GLU A 120 -12.10 -8.68 -2.65
C GLU A 120 -11.31 -9.83 -1.99
N ALA A 121 -10.00 -9.92 -2.22
CA ALA A 121 -9.13 -10.91 -1.53
C ALA A 121 -9.00 -10.64 -0.02
N THR A 122 -9.39 -9.45 0.45
CA THR A 122 -9.48 -9.13 1.89
C THR A 122 -10.78 -9.65 2.49
N THR A 123 -11.86 -9.75 1.71
CA THR A 123 -13.20 -10.16 2.15
C THR A 123 -13.35 -11.69 2.28
N THR A 124 -12.58 -12.47 1.52
CA THR A 124 -12.63 -13.95 1.54
C THR A 124 -11.77 -14.61 2.63
N GLY A 125 -11.15 -13.83 3.53
CA GLY A 125 -10.40 -14.37 4.67
C GLY A 125 -9.06 -15.03 4.34
N ILE A 126 -8.55 -14.89 3.12
CA ILE A 126 -7.24 -15.40 2.74
C ILE A 126 -6.16 -14.43 3.23
N TYR A 127 -5.59 -14.74 4.40
CA TYR A 127 -4.46 -14.02 4.97
C TYR A 127 -3.13 -14.75 4.68
N GLY A 128 -2.01 -14.02 4.78
CA GLY A 128 -0.67 -14.58 4.66
C GLY A 128 -0.02 -14.50 3.26
N ARG A 129 1.10 -15.21 3.10
CA ARG A 129 2.01 -15.15 1.94
C ARG A 129 1.32 -15.49 0.61
N HIS A 130 0.12 -16.05 0.60
CA HIS A 130 -0.56 -16.52 -0.62
C HIS A 130 -1.66 -15.60 -1.15
N ALA A 131 -2.00 -14.53 -0.42
CA ALA A 131 -3.12 -13.63 -0.71
C ALA A 131 -2.79 -12.49 -1.69
N GLY A 132 -1.57 -12.43 -2.21
CA GLY A 132 -1.13 -11.35 -3.11
C GLY A 132 -1.36 -11.71 -4.57
N THR A 133 -2.11 -10.90 -5.29
CA THR A 133 -2.32 -10.99 -6.74
C THR A 133 -1.01 -10.73 -7.49
N TYR A 134 -0.36 -9.61 -7.15
CA TYR A 134 0.96 -9.26 -7.69
C TYR A 134 1.99 -9.13 -6.58
N VAL A 135 3.25 -9.36 -6.95
CA VAL A 135 4.41 -9.06 -6.12
C VAL A 135 5.42 -8.32 -6.97
N SER A 136 6.01 -7.27 -6.42
CA SER A 136 7.21 -6.66 -6.97
C SER A 136 8.41 -6.99 -6.08
N PRO A 137 9.43 -7.70 -6.59
CA PRO A 137 10.68 -7.97 -5.86
C PRO A 137 11.36 -6.68 -5.40
N SER A 138 12.26 -6.76 -4.41
CA SER A 138 13.03 -5.59 -3.98
C SER A 138 13.78 -4.96 -5.16
N GLY A 139 13.71 -3.64 -5.29
CA GLY A 139 14.35 -2.85 -6.35
C GLY A 139 13.75 -2.97 -7.76
N SER A 140 12.88 -3.95 -8.02
CA SER A 140 12.28 -4.14 -9.35
C SER A 140 11.08 -3.22 -9.59
N SER A 141 10.92 -2.74 -10.81
CA SER A 141 9.71 -2.04 -11.27
C SER A 141 8.70 -2.98 -11.96
N ASP A 142 8.97 -4.29 -11.94
CA ASP A 142 8.13 -5.32 -12.53
C ASP A 142 7.18 -5.92 -11.51
N ILE A 143 6.13 -6.54 -12.04
CA ILE A 143 5.16 -7.31 -11.29
C ILE A 143 5.26 -8.79 -11.68
N ILE A 144 5.28 -9.65 -10.66
CA ILE A 144 5.10 -11.09 -10.81
C ILE A 144 3.64 -11.39 -10.49
N ASP A 145 2.90 -11.87 -11.49
CA ASP A 145 1.53 -12.38 -11.33
C ASP A 145 1.55 -13.74 -10.64
N ARG A 146 0.97 -13.80 -9.45
CA ARG A 146 0.95 -15.00 -8.61
C ARG A 146 -0.29 -15.86 -8.76
N ILE A 147 -1.31 -15.36 -9.46
CA ILE A 147 -2.50 -16.11 -9.81
C ILE A 147 -2.16 -16.94 -11.04
N THR A 148 -1.73 -16.29 -12.13
CA THR A 148 -1.45 -16.95 -13.40
C THR A 148 -0.26 -17.92 -13.34
N THR A 149 0.77 -17.62 -12.53
CA THR A 149 1.93 -18.51 -12.36
C THR A 149 1.63 -19.82 -11.63
N ARG A 150 0.54 -19.89 -10.86
CA ARG A 150 0.09 -21.14 -10.23
C ARG A 150 -0.76 -22.00 -11.16
N SER A 151 -1.34 -21.40 -12.20
CA SER A 151 -2.22 -22.07 -13.16
C SER A 151 -1.46 -22.78 -14.29
N LYS A 152 -0.14 -22.53 -14.44
CA LYS A 152 0.67 -23.27 -15.40
C LYS A 152 0.94 -24.69 -14.85
N PRO A 153 0.54 -25.76 -15.55
CA PRO A 153 0.96 -27.10 -15.17
C PRO A 153 2.48 -27.19 -15.25
N LEU A 154 3.11 -27.93 -14.32
CA LEU A 154 4.52 -28.32 -14.48
C LEU A 154 4.63 -29.04 -15.82
N SER A 155 5.36 -28.46 -16.78
CA SER A 155 5.85 -29.21 -17.93
C SER A 155 6.74 -30.32 -17.40
N ARG A 156 6.33 -31.57 -17.68
CA ARG A 156 7.09 -32.80 -17.40
C ARG A 156 8.42 -32.79 -18.14
#